data_AF-A0A947B4R4-F1
#
_entry.id   AF-A0A947B4R4-F1
#
_cell.length_a   1.000
_cell.length_b   1.000
_cell.length_c   1.000
_cell.angle_alpha   90.00
_cell.angle_beta   90.00
_cell.angle_gamma   90.00
#
_symmetry.space_group_name_H-M   'P 1'
#
loop_
_entity.id
_entity.type
_entity.pdbx_description
1 polymer ?
#
loop_
_entity_poly.entity_id
_entity_poly.type
_entity_poly.pdbx_seq_one_letter_code
_entity_poly.pdbx_strand_id
1 'polypeptide(L)'
;HDPDTLFISLHQDGRTLYPRSGFASEMGGPNALGTTVNIPLPPMTSEEGFLHVLDRVVLPILEEFKPELIINSAGQDNHYSDPITAMNFCAQGYAKLTEKLQPHIAVLEGGYSIEGALPYVNVGILLALAGIDYSWVQEPNYDPEEIRQSDEVTSAIASTCEHLLEQRQQCSLKREKYLAGNEFVRRSKTVFYDTDNIIEEQKETVRVCRECAGVIKIDSYADTGNHLLGICVPRKACSDCQKLGSKWFDEGSVKRYDLVCLQDRVSDEYQVKRK
;
A
#
# COMPACT_ATOMS: atom_id res chain seq x y z
N HIS A 1 -8.89 -1.64 5.08
CA HIS A 1 -9.85 -2.19 6.06
C HIS A 1 -10.21 -3.64 5.79
N ASP A 2 -9.71 -4.24 4.69
CA ASP A 2 -10.02 -5.61 4.31
C ASP A 2 -9.00 -6.57 4.96
N PRO A 3 -9.42 -7.53 5.81
CA PRO A 3 -8.50 -8.49 6.41
C PRO A 3 -8.03 -9.57 5.43
N ASP A 4 -8.71 -9.73 4.29
CA ASP A 4 -8.38 -10.75 3.28
C ASP A 4 -7.36 -10.22 2.26
N THR A 5 -6.87 -8.98 2.42
CA THR A 5 -5.88 -8.37 1.55
C THR A 5 -4.73 -7.81 2.38
N LEU A 6 -3.55 -8.39 2.18
CA LEU A 6 -2.29 -7.90 2.73
C LEU A 6 -1.64 -6.96 1.72
N PHE A 7 -1.42 -5.71 2.13
CA PHE A 7 -0.67 -4.71 1.38
C PHE A 7 0.71 -4.53 2.02
N ILE A 8 1.77 -4.73 1.25
CA ILE A 8 3.16 -4.49 1.66
C ILE A 8 3.74 -3.46 0.70
N SER A 9 4.33 -2.39 1.23
CA SER A 9 4.97 -1.36 0.42
C SER A 9 6.39 -1.10 0.90
N LEU A 10 7.37 -1.28 0.01
CA LEU A 10 8.74 -0.83 0.18
C LEU A 10 8.90 0.45 -0.62
N HIS A 11 9.20 1.54 0.05
CA HIS A 11 9.27 2.87 -0.58
C HIS A 11 10.31 3.73 0.11
N GLN A 12 10.81 4.75 -0.58
CA GLN A 12 11.62 5.76 0.06
C GLN A 12 10.79 6.48 1.13
N ASP A 13 11.37 6.68 2.30
CA ASP A 13 10.71 7.25 3.47
C ASP A 13 10.00 8.58 3.14
N GLY A 14 8.70 8.67 3.46
CA GLY A 14 7.88 9.86 3.22
C GLY A 14 8.37 11.13 3.92
N ARG A 15 9.26 11.04 4.92
CA ARG A 15 9.96 12.21 5.49
C ARG A 15 10.93 12.84 4.50
N THR A 16 11.41 12.07 3.53
CA THR A 16 12.40 12.47 2.53
C THR A 16 11.82 12.58 1.12
N LEU A 17 10.62 12.05 0.87
CA LEU A 17 9.99 12.07 -0.45
C LEU A 17 8.46 12.30 -0.39
N TYR A 18 7.90 12.78 -1.49
CA TYR A 18 6.47 12.72 -1.76
C TYR A 18 5.95 11.27 -1.68
N PRO A 19 4.71 10.98 -1.23
CA PRO A 19 3.63 11.89 -0.81
C PRO A 19 3.63 12.29 0.67
N ARG A 20 4.70 12.01 1.42
CA ARG A 20 4.77 12.26 2.88
C ARG A 20 3.79 11.43 3.71
N SER A 21 3.52 10.20 3.26
CA SER A 21 2.77 9.18 3.99
C SER A 21 3.53 7.84 3.91
N GLY A 22 2.89 6.73 4.32
CA GLY A 22 3.54 5.43 4.31
C GLY A 22 4.33 5.18 5.59
N PHE A 23 3.91 5.75 6.71
CA PHE A 23 4.60 5.50 7.98
C PHE A 23 4.33 4.08 8.47
N ALA A 24 5.32 3.50 9.15
CA ALA A 24 5.22 2.16 9.75
C ALA A 24 4.00 2.02 10.71
N SER A 25 3.58 3.11 11.34
CA SER A 25 2.41 3.15 12.23
C SER A 25 1.05 3.02 11.51
N GLU A 26 1.01 3.17 10.18
CA GLU A 26 -0.20 3.03 9.36
C GLU A 26 -0.49 1.55 9.05
N MET A 27 -0.97 0.82 10.06
CA MET A 27 -1.05 -0.65 10.00
C MET A 27 -2.39 -1.19 9.50
N GLY A 28 -3.17 -0.37 8.79
CA GLY A 28 -4.49 -0.76 8.27
C GLY A 28 -5.66 -0.37 9.17
N GLY A 29 -6.81 -1.01 8.94
CA GLY A 29 -8.09 -0.64 9.56
C GLY A 29 -8.36 -1.35 10.89
N PRO A 30 -9.37 -0.93 11.67
CA PRO A 30 -9.71 -1.60 12.94
C PRO A 30 -10.05 -3.08 12.79
N ASN A 31 -10.65 -3.48 11.66
CA ASN A 31 -11.02 -4.87 11.37
C ASN A 31 -9.93 -5.65 10.62
N ALA A 32 -8.84 -4.99 10.23
CA ALA A 32 -7.77 -5.52 9.37
C ALA A 32 -6.42 -4.93 9.78
N LEU A 33 -6.15 -4.93 11.09
CA LEU A 33 -4.91 -4.37 11.62
C LEU A 33 -3.77 -5.35 11.37
N GLY A 34 -2.64 -4.85 10.89
CA GLY A 34 -1.48 -5.64 10.49
C GLY A 34 -1.53 -6.13 9.04
N THR A 35 -2.60 -5.85 8.28
CA THR A 35 -2.69 -6.18 6.84
C THR A 35 -2.24 -5.03 5.94
N THR A 36 -1.72 -3.95 6.51
CA THR A 36 -0.96 -2.92 5.81
C THR A 36 0.42 -2.85 6.47
N VAL A 37 1.46 -3.09 5.68
CA VAL A 37 2.86 -3.11 6.14
C VAL A 37 3.63 -2.11 5.29
N ASN A 38 3.81 -0.93 5.83
CA ASN A 38 4.63 0.10 5.21
C ASN A 38 6.07 -0.02 5.68
N ILE A 39 7.00 -0.12 4.74
CA ILE A 39 8.43 -0.29 4.98
C ILE A 39 9.16 0.93 4.39
N PRO A 40 9.27 2.03 5.17
CA PRO A 40 9.99 3.21 4.72
C PRO A 40 11.50 2.95 4.74
N LEU A 41 12.15 3.18 3.60
CA LEU A 41 13.57 2.96 3.40
C LEU A 41 14.31 4.30 3.29
N PRO A 42 15.53 4.40 3.82
CA PRO A 42 16.36 5.58 3.64
C PRO A 42 16.72 5.79 2.16
N PRO A 43 16.98 7.03 1.75
CA PRO A 43 17.61 7.30 0.45
C PRO A 43 18.91 6.49 0.27
N MET A 44 19.28 6.25 -0.98
CA MET A 44 20.44 5.46 -1.40
C MET A 44 20.35 3.97 -1.05
N THR A 45 19.17 3.46 -0.67
CA THR A 45 18.99 2.01 -0.48
C THR A 45 19.20 1.31 -1.82
N SER A 46 20.09 0.32 -1.82
CA SER A 46 20.49 -0.47 -2.99
C SER A 46 19.87 -1.87 -2.95
N GLU A 47 20.22 -2.74 -3.92
CA GLU A 47 19.72 -4.12 -3.96
C GLU A 47 19.90 -4.89 -2.65
N GLU A 48 21.02 -4.69 -1.94
CA GLU A 48 21.31 -5.35 -0.67
C GLU A 48 20.24 -5.05 0.38
N GLY A 49 19.82 -3.79 0.47
CA GLY A 49 18.80 -3.35 1.42
C GLY A 49 17.41 -3.87 1.10
N PHE A 50 17.00 -3.83 -0.18
CA PHE A 50 15.71 -4.38 -0.61
C PHE A 50 15.62 -5.88 -0.37
N LEU A 51 16.67 -6.64 -0.71
CA LEU A 51 16.71 -8.09 -0.49
C LEU A 51 16.77 -8.44 1.00
N HIS A 52 17.47 -7.64 1.81
CA HIS A 52 17.45 -7.80 3.27
C HIS A 52 16.05 -7.63 3.85
N VAL A 53 15.31 -6.59 3.45
CA VAL A 53 13.92 -6.38 3.89
C VAL A 53 13.02 -7.52 3.40
N LEU A 54 13.20 -7.96 2.16
CA LEU A 54 12.45 -9.08 1.60
C LEU A 54 12.60 -10.33 2.48
N ASP A 55 13.84 -10.69 2.82
CA ASP A 55 14.15 -11.88 3.62
C ASP A 55 13.72 -11.78 5.08
N ARG A 56 13.90 -10.60 5.70
CA ARG A 56 13.70 -10.43 7.14
C ARG A 56 12.27 -10.06 7.52
N VAL A 57 11.54 -9.42 6.61
CA VAL A 57 10.21 -8.88 6.90
C VAL A 57 9.17 -9.46 5.95
N VAL A 58 9.35 -9.32 4.63
CA VAL A 58 8.28 -9.64 3.67
C VAL A 58 7.97 -11.13 3.63
N LEU A 59 8.97 -11.98 3.36
CA LEU A 59 8.77 -13.42 3.22
C LEU A 59 8.19 -14.07 4.50
N PRO A 60 8.66 -13.74 5.73
CA PRO A 60 8.02 -14.24 6.95
C PRO A 60 6.56 -13.81 7.10
N ILE A 61 6.21 -12.58 6.70
CA ILE A 61 4.82 -12.10 6.75
C ILE A 61 3.96 -12.84 5.73
N LEU A 62 4.47 -13.11 4.53
CA LEU A 62 3.77 -13.89 3.52
C LEU A 62 3.55 -15.34 3.97
N GLU A 63 4.53 -15.96 4.63
CA GLU A 63 4.40 -17.32 5.20
C GLU A 63 3.31 -17.39 6.27
N GLU A 64 3.16 -16.34 7.09
CA GLU A 64 2.07 -16.25 8.06
C GLU A 64 0.71 -16.00 7.39
N PHE A 65 0.66 -15.08 6.42
CA PHE A 65 -0.57 -14.66 5.75
C PHE A 65 -1.12 -15.73 4.80
N LYS A 66 -0.23 -16.55 4.21
CA LYS A 66 -0.55 -17.63 3.26
C LYS A 66 -1.42 -17.15 2.09
N PRO A 67 -0.91 -16.20 1.29
CA PRO A 67 -1.67 -15.66 0.17
C PRO A 67 -1.96 -16.75 -0.87
N GLU A 68 -3.19 -16.77 -1.40
CA GLU A 68 -3.55 -17.56 -2.57
C GLU A 68 -3.05 -16.94 -3.88
N LEU A 69 -2.79 -15.63 -3.86
CA LEU A 69 -2.32 -14.85 -4.99
C LEU A 69 -1.38 -13.74 -4.51
N ILE A 70 -0.27 -13.54 -5.21
CA ILE A 70 0.67 -12.45 -4.98
C ILE A 70 0.69 -11.58 -6.24
N ILE A 71 0.34 -10.31 -6.10
CA ILE A 71 0.45 -9.29 -7.14
C ILE A 71 1.58 -8.34 -6.73
N ASN A 72 2.60 -8.22 -7.57
CA ASN A 72 3.69 -7.28 -7.39
C ASN A 72 3.40 -6.02 -8.23
N SER A 73 3.04 -4.92 -7.58
CA SER A 73 3.06 -3.57 -8.18
C SER A 73 4.52 -3.16 -8.36
N ALA A 74 5.10 -3.54 -9.49
CA ALA A 74 6.51 -3.44 -9.81
C ALA A 74 6.83 -2.04 -10.40
N GLY A 75 6.62 -1.00 -9.60
CA GLY A 75 7.09 0.36 -9.92
C GLY A 75 8.62 0.39 -10.01
N GLN A 76 9.13 1.12 -11.00
CA GLN A 76 10.54 1.12 -11.41
C GLN A 76 11.27 2.44 -11.10
N ASP A 77 10.61 3.33 -10.37
CA ASP A 77 11.10 4.67 -10.02
C ASP A 77 12.13 4.67 -8.89
N ASN A 78 12.33 3.54 -8.20
CA ASN A 78 13.43 3.37 -7.24
C ASN A 78 14.78 2.97 -7.91
N HIS A 79 14.81 2.90 -9.24
CA HIS A 79 16.02 2.58 -9.99
C HIS A 79 17.07 3.69 -9.85
N TYR A 80 18.36 3.33 -9.79
CA TYR A 80 19.45 4.29 -9.56
C TYR A 80 19.56 5.42 -10.61
N SER A 81 18.96 5.23 -11.78
CA SER A 81 18.93 6.22 -12.87
C SER A 81 17.59 6.95 -13.01
N ASP A 82 16.64 6.69 -12.12
CA ASP A 82 15.34 7.37 -12.13
C ASP A 82 15.46 8.80 -11.56
N PRO A 83 14.83 9.81 -12.17
CA PRO A 83 14.95 11.19 -11.71
C PRO A 83 14.06 11.53 -10.51
N ILE A 84 13.11 10.69 -10.12
CA ILE A 84 12.09 11.03 -9.11
C ILE A 84 12.52 10.65 -7.70
N THR A 85 13.03 9.44 -7.51
CA THR A 85 13.45 8.96 -6.20
C THR A 85 14.96 9.11 -6.03
N ALA A 86 15.42 8.94 -4.80
CA ALA A 86 16.83 8.90 -4.45
C ALA A 86 17.17 7.49 -3.95
N MET A 87 16.92 6.47 -4.77
CA MET A 87 17.14 5.06 -4.45
C MET A 87 18.13 4.46 -5.45
N ASN A 88 18.85 3.41 -5.07
CA ASN A 88 19.94 2.83 -5.85
C ASN A 88 19.63 1.38 -6.29
N PHE A 89 18.38 1.08 -6.63
CA PHE A 89 18.01 -0.27 -7.05
C PHE A 89 18.39 -0.50 -8.52
N CYS A 90 18.75 -1.73 -8.87
CA CYS A 90 19.17 -2.12 -10.23
C CYS A 90 18.30 -3.26 -10.77
N ALA A 91 18.35 -3.49 -12.08
CA ALA A 91 17.64 -4.52 -12.81
C ALA A 91 17.93 -5.93 -12.28
N GLN A 92 19.18 -6.22 -11.90
CA GLN A 92 19.54 -7.47 -11.22
C GLN A 92 18.81 -7.60 -9.88
N GLY A 93 18.75 -6.52 -9.10
CA GLY A 93 18.00 -6.48 -7.85
C GLY A 93 16.51 -6.78 -8.05
N TYR A 94 15.88 -6.19 -9.07
CA TYR A 94 14.49 -6.49 -9.44
C TYR A 94 14.27 -7.96 -9.80
N ALA A 95 15.18 -8.53 -10.61
CA ALA A 95 15.10 -9.93 -11.01
C ALA A 95 15.23 -10.87 -9.80
N LYS A 96 16.23 -10.66 -8.93
CA LYS A 96 16.42 -11.41 -7.69
C LYS A 96 15.22 -11.28 -6.74
N LEU A 97 14.68 -10.06 -6.58
CA LEU A 97 13.49 -9.84 -5.76
C LEU A 97 12.31 -10.62 -6.32
N THR A 98 12.09 -10.59 -7.63
CA THR A 98 11.02 -11.31 -8.31
C THR A 98 11.18 -12.82 -8.17
N GLU A 99 12.40 -13.34 -8.37
CA GLU A 99 12.75 -14.75 -8.18
C GLU A 99 12.44 -15.20 -6.75
N LYS A 100 12.78 -14.40 -5.74
CA LYS A 100 12.54 -14.77 -4.33
C LYS A 100 11.06 -14.61 -3.92
N LEU A 101 10.38 -13.59 -4.44
CA LEU A 101 8.98 -13.30 -4.14
C LEU A 101 8.03 -14.29 -4.80
N GLN A 102 8.39 -14.83 -5.98
CA GLN A 102 7.54 -15.70 -6.80
C GLN A 102 6.12 -15.12 -6.99
N PRO A 103 5.98 -13.86 -7.47
CA PRO A 103 4.66 -13.28 -7.65
C PRO A 103 3.92 -13.96 -8.81
N HIS A 104 2.60 -14.01 -8.72
CA HIS A 104 1.76 -14.57 -9.78
C HIS A 104 1.56 -13.58 -10.93
N ILE A 105 1.56 -12.28 -10.60
CA ILE A 105 1.37 -11.18 -11.54
C ILE A 105 2.34 -10.07 -11.14
N ALA A 106 3.05 -9.51 -12.12
CA ALA A 106 3.75 -8.25 -11.99
C ALA A 106 3.04 -7.18 -12.82
N VAL A 107 2.77 -6.02 -12.22
CA VAL A 107 2.10 -4.89 -12.87
C VAL A 107 3.08 -3.72 -12.87
N LEU A 108 3.36 -3.17 -14.05
CA LEU A 108 4.18 -1.96 -14.17
C LEU A 108 3.41 -0.76 -13.60
N GLU A 109 4.07 0.03 -12.75
CA GLU A 109 3.53 1.27 -12.17
C GLU A 109 4.35 2.48 -12.64
N GLY A 110 5.02 3.19 -11.72
CA GLY A 110 5.97 4.26 -12.05
C GLY A 110 7.27 3.73 -12.68
N GLY A 111 8.14 4.66 -13.09
CA GLY A 111 9.41 4.39 -13.75
C GLY A 111 9.61 5.31 -14.95
N TYR A 112 10.57 6.22 -14.83
CA TYR A 112 10.71 7.39 -15.70
C TYR A 112 12.08 7.46 -16.36
N SER A 113 13.01 6.58 -15.99
CA SER A 113 14.24 6.32 -16.74
C SER A 113 13.97 5.40 -17.94
N ILE A 114 13.38 5.97 -18.99
CA ILE A 114 12.82 5.23 -20.13
C ILE A 114 13.85 4.35 -20.84
N GLU A 115 15.06 4.87 -21.09
CA GLU A 115 16.11 4.13 -21.81
C GLU A 115 17.11 3.46 -20.87
N GLY A 116 17.33 4.04 -19.69
CA GLY A 116 18.35 3.60 -18.74
C GLY A 116 17.92 2.45 -17.83
N ALA A 117 16.61 2.32 -17.54
CA ALA A 117 16.09 1.36 -16.58
C ALA A 117 15.03 0.43 -17.18
N LEU A 118 13.93 1.00 -17.71
CA LEU A 118 12.71 0.25 -18.02
C LEU A 118 12.95 -1.02 -18.87
N PRO A 119 13.75 -1.02 -19.96
CA PRO A 119 13.94 -2.21 -20.77
C PRO A 119 14.64 -3.32 -20.00
N TYR A 120 15.65 -2.98 -19.21
CA TYR A 120 16.45 -3.93 -18.44
C TYR A 120 15.69 -4.49 -17.26
N VAL A 121 15.01 -3.63 -16.50
CA VAL A 121 14.17 -4.05 -15.37
C VAL A 121 13.04 -4.97 -15.85
N ASN A 122 12.33 -4.60 -16.92
CA ASN A 122 11.27 -5.44 -17.49
C ASN A 122 11.78 -6.80 -17.95
N VAL A 123 12.92 -6.85 -18.67
CA VAL A 123 13.53 -8.12 -19.09
C VAL A 123 13.94 -8.95 -17.87
N GLY A 124 14.56 -8.34 -16.85
CA GLY A 124 14.94 -9.02 -15.61
C GLY A 124 13.75 -9.66 -14.89
N ILE A 125 12.66 -8.91 -14.72
CA ILE A 125 11.42 -9.43 -14.10
C ILE A 125 10.82 -10.57 -14.93
N LEU A 126 10.75 -10.42 -16.26
CA LEU A 126 10.17 -11.44 -17.15
C LEU A 126 10.98 -12.74 -17.14
N LEU A 127 12.30 -12.65 -17.17
CA LEU A 127 13.18 -13.82 -17.10
C LEU A 127 13.06 -14.51 -15.73
N ALA A 128 13.04 -13.74 -14.65
CA ALA A 128 12.84 -14.28 -13.30
C ALA A 128 11.48 -14.99 -13.15
N LEU A 129 10.40 -14.41 -13.66
CA LEU A 129 9.06 -15.04 -13.70
C LEU A 129 9.05 -16.34 -14.50
N ALA A 130 9.82 -16.38 -15.60
CA ALA A 130 9.94 -17.56 -16.44
C ALA A 130 10.90 -18.63 -15.90
N GLY A 131 11.62 -18.36 -14.79
CA GLY A 131 12.70 -19.22 -14.30
C GLY A 131 13.87 -19.34 -15.27
N ILE A 132 14.11 -18.31 -16.08
CA ILE A 132 15.20 -18.23 -17.06
C ILE A 132 16.33 -17.41 -16.47
N ASP A 133 17.57 -17.80 -16.78
CA ASP A 133 18.77 -17.08 -16.39
C ASP A 133 18.74 -15.61 -16.84
N TYR A 134 18.84 -14.71 -15.86
CA TYR A 134 18.88 -13.26 -16.04
C TYR A 134 20.27 -12.67 -15.76
N SER A 135 21.30 -13.49 -15.57
CA SER A 135 22.67 -13.04 -15.23
C SER A 135 23.28 -12.07 -16.26
N TRP A 136 22.80 -12.09 -17.50
CA TRP A 136 23.22 -11.19 -18.58
C TRP A 136 22.41 -9.90 -18.69
N VAL A 137 21.35 -9.74 -17.88
CA VAL A 137 20.60 -8.48 -17.82
C VAL A 137 21.43 -7.47 -17.05
N GLN A 138 21.94 -6.48 -17.77
CA GLN A 138 22.75 -5.42 -17.20
C GLN A 138 22.48 -4.11 -17.93
N GLU A 139 22.26 -3.06 -17.15
CA GLU A 139 22.07 -1.70 -17.61
C GLU A 139 23.40 -1.13 -18.15
N PRO A 140 23.37 -0.24 -19.15
CA PRO A 140 24.57 0.21 -19.85
C PRO A 140 25.55 0.98 -18.96
N ASN A 141 25.05 1.65 -17.92
CA ASN A 141 25.83 2.47 -16.99
C ASN A 141 25.85 1.86 -15.57
N TYR A 142 25.65 0.54 -15.44
CA TYR A 142 25.70 -0.13 -14.16
C TYR A 142 27.14 -0.17 -13.62
N ASP A 143 27.36 0.46 -12.47
CA ASP A 143 28.57 0.33 -11.67
C ASP A 143 28.19 -0.06 -10.24
N PRO A 144 28.51 -1.28 -9.78
CA PRO A 144 28.12 -1.77 -8.47
C PRO A 144 28.73 -0.95 -7.32
N GLU A 145 29.91 -0.35 -7.50
CA GLU A 145 30.56 0.42 -6.44
C GLU A 145 29.92 1.80 -6.27
N GLU A 146 29.48 2.43 -7.36
CA GLU A 146 28.84 3.75 -7.33
C GLU A 146 27.43 3.70 -6.73
N ILE A 147 26.68 2.63 -6.96
CA ILE A 147 25.30 2.51 -6.47
C ILE A 147 25.22 1.86 -5.09
N ARG A 148 26.33 1.35 -4.55
CA ARG A 148 26.34 0.62 -3.29
C ARG A 148 25.89 1.52 -2.14
N GLN A 149 25.00 1.00 -1.31
CA GLN A 149 24.57 1.69 -0.10
C GLN A 149 25.69 1.73 0.96
N SER A 150 25.71 2.76 1.80
CA SER A 150 26.70 2.86 2.88
C SER A 150 26.38 1.93 4.06
N ASP A 151 27.36 1.74 4.96
CA ASP A 151 27.15 0.96 6.19
C ASP A 151 26.11 1.62 7.12
N GLU A 152 26.01 2.95 7.11
CA GLU A 152 24.98 3.69 7.83
C GLU A 152 23.59 3.40 7.28
N VAL A 153 23.44 3.39 5.94
CA VAL A 153 22.18 3.01 5.28
C VAL A 153 21.81 1.57 5.62
N THR A 154 22.78 0.64 5.54
CA THR A 154 22.58 -0.77 5.92
C THR A 154 22.11 -0.91 7.38
N SER A 155 22.74 -0.18 8.30
CA SER A 155 22.36 -0.19 9.73
C SER A 155 20.97 0.41 9.97
N ALA A 156 20.63 1.47 9.24
CA ALA A 156 19.31 2.08 9.31
C ALA A 156 18.21 1.13 8.82
N ILE A 157 18.45 0.39 7.73
CA ILE A 157 17.51 -0.62 7.20
C ILE A 157 17.31 -1.76 8.21
N ALA A 158 18.37 -2.24 8.84
CA ALA A 158 18.28 -3.27 9.87
C ALA A 158 17.42 -2.80 11.06
N SER A 159 17.64 -1.57 11.53
CA SER A 159 16.83 -0.93 12.59
C SER A 159 15.35 -0.80 12.18
N THR A 160 15.08 -0.40 10.94
CA THR A 160 13.71 -0.38 10.39
C THR A 160 13.07 -1.77 10.43
N CYS A 161 13.79 -2.82 10.04
CA CYS A 161 13.27 -4.19 10.07
C CYS A 161 12.92 -4.63 11.50
N GLU A 162 13.80 -4.38 12.47
CA GLU A 162 13.55 -4.68 13.89
C GLU A 162 12.30 -3.96 14.40
N HIS A 163 12.19 -2.66 14.13
CA HIS A 163 11.04 -1.87 14.54
C HIS A 163 9.72 -2.38 13.94
N LEU A 164 9.71 -2.75 12.66
CA LEU A 164 8.54 -3.29 11.99
C LEU A 164 8.09 -4.63 12.61
N LEU A 165 9.04 -5.51 12.94
CA LEU A 165 8.74 -6.79 13.58
C LEU A 165 8.18 -6.60 15.00
N GLU A 166 8.73 -5.67 15.78
CA GLU A 166 8.19 -5.31 17.10
C GLU A 166 6.76 -4.76 17.01
N GLN A 167 6.51 -3.83 16.08
CA GLN A 167 5.18 -3.29 15.86
C GLN A 167 4.19 -4.38 15.46
N ARG A 168 4.63 -5.32 14.61
CA ARG A 168 3.81 -6.44 14.15
C ARG A 168 3.41 -7.38 15.29
N GLN A 169 4.33 -7.69 16.21
CA GLN A 169 4.01 -8.50 17.40
C GLN A 169 2.91 -7.86 18.27
N GLN A 170 2.82 -6.52 18.27
CA GLN A 170 1.81 -5.79 19.03
C GLN A 170 0.45 -5.66 18.31
N CYS A 171 0.33 -6.11 17.05
CA CYS A 171 -0.90 -5.95 16.26
C CYS A 171 -2.10 -6.66 16.89
N SER A 172 -1.92 -7.89 17.38
CA SER A 172 -2.99 -8.68 17.99
C SER A 172 -3.63 -7.95 19.17
N LEU A 173 -2.80 -7.45 20.10
CA LEU A 173 -3.24 -6.69 21.27
C LEU A 173 -3.93 -5.38 20.88
N LYS A 174 -3.41 -4.65 19.89
CA LYS A 174 -4.05 -3.41 19.39
C LYS A 174 -5.40 -3.71 18.74
N ARG A 175 -5.51 -4.80 17.97
CA ARG A 175 -6.75 -5.25 17.33
C ARG A 175 -7.80 -5.61 18.37
N GLU A 176 -7.44 -6.35 19.41
CA GLU A 176 -8.35 -6.68 20.51
C GLU A 176 -8.92 -5.43 21.19
N LYS A 177 -8.08 -4.40 21.41
CA LYS A 177 -8.55 -3.12 21.96
C LYS A 177 -9.58 -2.43 21.07
N TYR A 178 -9.43 -2.47 19.74
CA TYR A 178 -10.46 -1.95 18.84
C TYR A 178 -11.77 -2.74 18.97
N LEU A 179 -11.68 -4.07 19.03
CA LEU A 179 -12.83 -4.98 19.13
C LEU A 179 -13.54 -5.00 20.50
N ALA A 180 -12.89 -4.50 21.56
CA ALA A 180 -13.35 -4.62 22.95
C ALA A 180 -14.15 -3.42 23.47
N GLY A 181 -14.31 -2.34 22.72
CA GLY A 181 -14.99 -1.15 23.26
C GLY A 181 -15.48 -0.09 22.28
N ASN A 182 -15.29 -0.27 20.97
CA ASN A 182 -15.71 0.70 19.97
C ASN A 182 -16.69 0.07 18.98
N GLU A 183 -17.87 0.66 18.80
CA GLU A 183 -18.76 0.31 17.69
C GLU A 183 -18.24 0.92 16.36
N PHE A 184 -17.62 2.09 16.44
CA PHE A 184 -17.07 2.82 15.31
C PHE A 184 -15.68 3.36 15.63
N VAL A 185 -14.78 3.28 14.66
CA VAL A 185 -13.51 4.01 14.68
C VAL A 185 -13.58 5.12 13.65
N ARG A 186 -13.19 6.33 14.06
CA ARG A 186 -13.13 7.50 13.20
C ARG A 186 -11.69 7.92 13.00
N ARG A 187 -11.36 8.33 11.77
CA ARG A 187 -10.07 8.94 11.45
C ARG A 187 -10.26 10.03 10.41
N SER A 188 -9.35 10.99 10.44
CA SER A 188 -9.25 12.03 9.41
C SER A 188 -7.94 11.87 8.69
N LYS A 189 -7.94 12.11 7.38
CA LYS A 189 -6.72 12.20 6.58
C LYS A 189 -6.90 13.25 5.49
N THR A 190 -5.79 13.72 4.96
CA THR A 190 -5.74 14.59 3.80
C THR A 190 -5.11 13.80 2.65
N VAL A 191 -5.74 13.84 1.49
CA VAL A 191 -5.27 13.22 0.26
C VAL A 191 -4.96 14.33 -0.73
N PHE A 192 -3.80 14.26 -1.38
CA PHE A 192 -3.45 15.18 -2.45
C PHE A 192 -3.39 14.41 -3.77
N TYR A 193 -4.20 14.84 -4.72
CA TYR A 193 -4.25 14.32 -6.07
C TYR A 193 -3.40 15.23 -6.95
N ASP A 194 -2.19 14.79 -7.27
CA ASP A 194 -1.19 15.55 -8.01
C ASP A 194 -1.59 15.84 -9.46
N THR A 195 -2.27 14.90 -10.11
CA THR A 195 -2.68 14.98 -11.52
C THR A 195 -3.59 16.18 -11.78
N ASP A 196 -4.55 16.42 -10.88
CA ASP A 196 -5.51 17.53 -10.97
C ASP A 196 -5.20 18.67 -9.97
N ASN A 197 -4.15 18.51 -9.17
CA ASN A 197 -3.77 19.41 -8.07
C ASN A 197 -4.93 19.71 -7.11
N ILE A 198 -5.59 18.65 -6.63
CA ILE A 198 -6.74 18.72 -5.71
C ILE A 198 -6.32 18.25 -4.32
N ILE A 199 -6.70 19.01 -3.28
CA ILE A 199 -6.57 18.58 -1.89
C ILE A 199 -7.94 18.15 -1.38
N GLU A 200 -8.02 16.93 -0.87
CA GLU A 200 -9.23 16.35 -0.29
C GLU A 200 -9.03 16.06 1.20
N GLU A 201 -9.95 16.52 2.04
CA GLU A 201 -10.07 16.11 3.43
C GLU A 201 -11.12 15.00 3.57
N GLN A 202 -10.70 13.83 4.05
CA GLN A 202 -11.58 12.70 4.30
C GLN A 202 -11.76 12.46 5.80
N LYS A 203 -13.01 12.43 6.26
CA LYS A 203 -13.43 11.96 7.58
C LYS A 203 -14.07 10.58 7.42
N GLU A 204 -13.31 9.55 7.76
CA GLU A 204 -13.74 8.17 7.66
C GLU A 204 -14.36 7.70 8.99
N THR A 205 -15.50 7.02 8.91
CA THR A 205 -16.12 6.28 10.01
C THR A 205 -16.24 4.83 9.59
N VAL A 206 -15.56 3.95 10.32
CA VAL A 206 -15.52 2.50 10.04
C VAL A 206 -16.26 1.80 11.14
N ARG A 207 -17.24 0.96 10.79
CA ARG A 207 -17.87 0.06 11.78
C ARG A 207 -16.87 -1.00 12.20
N VAL A 208 -16.65 -1.12 13.50
CA VAL A 208 -15.89 -2.25 14.07
C VAL A 208 -16.78 -3.48 14.02
N CYS A 209 -16.33 -4.54 13.37
CA CYS A 209 -17.11 -5.74 13.14
C CYS A 209 -16.23 -6.98 13.32
N ARG A 210 -16.76 -8.00 14.02
CA ARG A 210 -16.07 -9.28 14.22
C ARG A 210 -16.30 -10.27 13.08
N GLU A 211 -17.31 -10.03 12.26
CA GLU A 211 -17.74 -10.95 11.19
C GLU A 211 -17.24 -10.54 9.80
N CYS A 212 -16.92 -9.26 9.58
CA CYS A 212 -16.48 -8.77 8.28
C CYS A 212 -15.58 -7.53 8.39
N ALA A 213 -15.11 -7.03 7.24
CA ALA A 213 -14.28 -5.82 7.14
C ALA A 213 -14.96 -4.54 7.68
N GLY A 214 -16.28 -4.58 7.93
CA GLY A 214 -17.07 -3.46 8.42
C GLY A 214 -17.44 -2.46 7.31
N VAL A 215 -18.67 -1.94 7.36
CA VAL A 215 -19.09 -0.86 6.46
C VAL A 215 -18.33 0.44 6.77
N ILE A 216 -17.96 1.17 5.73
CA ILE A 216 -17.20 2.43 5.82
C ILE A 216 -18.07 3.56 5.31
N LYS A 217 -18.01 4.70 6.00
CA LYS A 217 -18.59 5.98 5.59
C LYS A 217 -17.48 7.01 5.48
N ILE A 218 -17.41 7.72 4.36
CA ILE A 218 -16.41 8.73 4.03
C ILE A 218 -17.15 10.04 3.80
N ASP A 219 -17.00 10.99 4.72
CA ASP A 219 -17.41 12.38 4.54
C ASP A 219 -16.20 13.12 3.96
N SER A 220 -16.26 13.47 2.68
CA SER A 220 -15.14 13.93 1.86
C SER A 220 -15.39 15.36 1.38
N TYR A 221 -14.41 16.24 1.57
CA TYR A 221 -14.46 17.63 1.12
C TYR A 221 -13.22 17.96 0.30
N ALA A 222 -13.39 18.43 -0.92
CA ALA A 222 -12.30 18.91 -1.77
C ALA A 222 -12.14 20.44 -1.64
N ASP A 223 -10.92 20.92 -1.78
CA ASP A 223 -10.58 22.35 -1.87
C ASP A 223 -11.25 23.08 -3.05
N THR A 224 -11.70 22.33 -4.06
CA THR A 224 -12.56 22.82 -5.15
C THR A 224 -13.97 23.22 -4.69
N GLY A 225 -14.34 22.92 -3.44
CA GLY A 225 -15.65 23.19 -2.84
C GLY A 225 -16.64 22.03 -2.92
N ASN A 226 -16.26 20.89 -3.52
CA ASN A 226 -17.14 19.72 -3.65
C ASN A 226 -17.23 18.99 -2.31
N HIS A 227 -18.45 18.66 -1.88
CA HIS A 227 -18.70 17.92 -0.64
C HIS A 227 -19.47 16.62 -0.91
N LEU A 228 -18.89 15.47 -0.54
CA LEU A 228 -19.38 14.15 -0.90
C LEU A 228 -19.53 13.23 0.31
N LEU A 229 -20.55 12.38 0.29
CA LEU A 229 -20.71 11.27 1.22
C LEU A 229 -20.60 9.94 0.48
N GLY A 230 -19.51 9.21 0.71
CA GLY A 230 -19.31 7.87 0.20
C GLY A 230 -19.65 6.82 1.26
N ILE A 231 -20.42 5.80 0.91
CA ILE A 231 -20.66 4.62 1.73
C ILE A 231 -20.19 3.38 0.96
N CYS A 232 -19.36 2.58 1.59
CA CYS A 232 -18.81 1.35 1.01
C CYS A 232 -19.15 0.15 1.90
N VAL A 233 -20.01 -0.75 1.41
CA VAL A 233 -20.27 -2.05 2.02
C VAL A 233 -19.29 -3.07 1.40
N PRO A 234 -18.46 -3.76 2.21
CA PRO A 234 -17.45 -4.67 1.70
C PRO A 234 -18.05 -5.93 1.07
N ARG A 235 -17.30 -6.61 0.19
CA ARG A 235 -17.78 -7.77 -0.59
C ARG A 235 -18.28 -8.95 0.24
N LYS A 236 -17.70 -9.15 1.44
CA LYS A 236 -18.10 -10.19 2.40
C LYS A 236 -18.79 -9.58 3.64
N ALA A 237 -19.55 -8.50 3.47
CA ALA A 237 -20.23 -7.86 4.61
C ALA A 237 -21.27 -8.80 5.25
N CYS A 238 -21.37 -8.76 6.58
CA CYS A 238 -22.50 -9.38 7.27
C CYS A 238 -23.79 -8.57 7.05
N SER A 239 -24.94 -9.20 7.30
CA SER A 239 -26.25 -8.57 7.10
C SER A 239 -26.41 -7.24 7.83
N ASP A 240 -25.80 -7.11 9.00
CA ASP A 240 -25.89 -5.88 9.78
C ASP A 240 -25.06 -4.76 9.17
N CYS A 241 -23.88 -5.06 8.62
CA CYS A 241 -23.05 -4.05 7.96
C CYS A 241 -23.71 -3.59 6.66
N GLN A 242 -24.35 -4.49 5.93
CA GLN A 242 -25.13 -4.16 4.74
C GLN A 242 -26.30 -3.24 5.08
N LYS A 243 -27.15 -3.63 6.05
CA LYS A 243 -28.28 -2.80 6.53
C LYS A 243 -27.84 -1.43 7.02
N LEU A 244 -26.71 -1.35 7.73
CA LEU A 244 -26.17 -0.08 8.20
C LEU A 244 -25.69 0.80 7.03
N GLY A 245 -25.10 0.21 5.99
CA GLY A 245 -24.73 0.91 4.77
C GLY A 245 -25.94 1.54 4.08
N SER A 246 -27.01 0.76 3.88
CA SER A 246 -28.27 1.27 3.34
C SER A 246 -28.85 2.39 4.21
N LYS A 247 -28.86 2.21 5.54
CA LYS A 247 -29.31 3.24 6.48
C LYS A 247 -28.52 4.55 6.35
N TRP A 248 -27.19 4.48 6.28
CA TRP A 248 -26.36 5.68 6.11
C TRP A 248 -26.58 6.37 4.76
N PHE A 249 -26.81 5.60 3.71
CA PHE A 249 -27.18 6.14 2.40
C PHE A 249 -28.54 6.85 2.46
N ASP A 250 -29.55 6.24 3.10
CA ASP A 250 -30.89 6.80 3.28
C ASP A 250 -30.88 8.12 4.06
N GLU A 251 -30.11 8.17 5.15
CA GLU A 251 -29.89 9.38 5.96
C GLU A 251 -29.08 10.46 5.22
N GLY A 252 -28.28 10.07 4.23
CA GLY A 252 -27.53 10.98 3.37
C GLY A 252 -28.44 11.91 2.57
N SER A 253 -28.26 13.22 2.77
CA SER A 253 -29.12 14.26 2.18
C SER A 253 -28.36 15.14 1.19
N VAL A 254 -28.94 15.32 0.00
CA VAL A 254 -28.43 16.22 -1.06
C VAL A 254 -28.54 17.70 -0.71
N LYS A 255 -29.19 18.03 0.43
CA LYS A 255 -29.14 19.38 1.00
C LYS A 255 -27.81 19.67 1.67
N ARG A 256 -27.10 18.63 2.14
CA ARG A 256 -25.83 18.73 2.85
C ARG A 256 -24.64 18.39 1.96
N TYR A 257 -24.78 17.36 1.13
CA TYR A 257 -23.73 16.89 0.23
C TYR A 257 -24.13 17.16 -1.22
N ASP A 258 -23.17 17.48 -2.07
CA ASP A 258 -23.42 17.60 -3.52
C ASP A 258 -23.68 16.23 -4.16
N LEU A 259 -23.08 15.18 -3.58
CA LEU A 259 -23.18 13.81 -4.04
C LEU A 259 -23.19 12.85 -2.83
N VAL A 260 -24.14 11.91 -2.82
CA VAL A 260 -24.15 10.77 -1.88
C VAL A 260 -24.09 9.50 -2.69
N CYS A 261 -23.10 8.65 -2.43
CA CYS A 261 -22.89 7.39 -3.14
C CYS A 261 -22.91 6.22 -2.17
N LEU A 262 -23.53 5.12 -2.57
CA LEU A 262 -23.44 3.82 -1.92
C LEU A 262 -22.89 2.82 -2.93
N GLN A 263 -21.79 2.16 -2.58
CA GLN A 263 -21.34 0.93 -3.24
C GLN A 263 -21.63 -0.24 -2.30
N ASP A 264 -22.59 -1.08 -2.67
CA ASP A 264 -22.82 -2.37 -2.05
C ASP A 264 -22.16 -3.48 -2.86
N ARG A 265 -21.03 -4.01 -2.35
CA ARG A 265 -20.27 -5.06 -3.04
C ARG A 265 -20.81 -6.46 -2.77
N VAL A 266 -21.80 -6.63 -1.89
CA VAL A 266 -22.46 -7.92 -1.64
C VAL A 266 -23.50 -8.18 -2.72
N SER A 267 -24.35 -7.18 -3.00
CA SER A 267 -25.36 -7.22 -4.07
C SER A 267 -24.86 -6.74 -5.42
N ASP A 268 -23.62 -6.23 -5.49
CA ASP A 268 -23.03 -5.58 -6.67
C ASP A 268 -23.87 -4.39 -7.16
N GLU A 269 -24.38 -3.60 -6.21
CA GLU A 269 -25.21 -2.43 -6.47
C GLU A 269 -24.43 -1.13 -6.23
N TYR A 270 -24.63 -0.17 -7.14
CA TYR A 270 -24.15 1.20 -6.99
C TYR A 270 -25.32 2.17 -7.04
N GLN A 271 -25.50 2.96 -5.99
CA GLN A 271 -26.61 3.91 -5.85
C GLN A 271 -26.09 5.32 -5.61
N VAL A 272 -26.81 6.31 -6.13
CA VAL A 272 -26.38 7.72 -6.12
C VAL A 272 -27.54 8.65 -5.85
N LYS A 273 -27.33 9.68 -5.01
CA LYS A 273 -28.18 10.86 -4.88
C LYS A 273 -27.35 12.10 -5.26
N ARG A 274 -27.88 12.93 -6.16
CA ARG A 274 -27.26 14.18 -6.60
C ARG A 274 -28.20 15.35 -6.33
N LYS A 275 -27.60 16.51 -6.01
CA LYS A 275 -28.31 17.77 -5.84
C LYS A 275 -28.98 18.24 -7.14
#